data_AF-A0A2D9QVE2-F1
#
_entry.id   AF-A0A2D9QVE2-F1
#
_cell.length_a   1.000
_cell.length_b   1.000
_cell.length_c   1.000
_cell.angle_alpha   90.00
_cell.angle_beta   90.00
_cell.angle_gamma   90.00
#
_symmetry.space_group_name_H-M   'P 1'
#
loop_
_entity.id
_entity.type
_entity.pdbx_description
1 polymer ?
#
loop_
_entity_poly.entity_id
_entity_poly.type
_entity_poly.pdbx_seq_one_letter_code
_entity_poly.pdbx_strand_id
1 'polypeptide(L)'
;SFEDVKDKVIDDLKSEKAKKLALEDANKLFNQLTDGETLEDLIGRYVAPKGISRQDLEVKESGLFALSVSSDYISNMGSSSEAMFSAFQMKTNEIRGPIEGNSDCFIIQLIEINDPDMDKLKNEIGEQVKVRKSLLQSKKSATYNNWYSAMRQKIEVKDERL
;
A
#
# COMPACT_ATOMS: atom_id res chain seq x y z
N SER A 1 5.03 -33.43 -4.27
CA SER A 1 6.15 -34.17 -4.90
C SER A 1 7.41 -33.32 -4.82
N PHE A 2 8.60 -33.89 -5.02
CA PHE A 2 9.86 -33.14 -5.10
C PHE A 2 9.84 -32.10 -6.25
N GLU A 3 9.20 -32.45 -7.37
CA GLU A 3 9.03 -31.53 -8.51
C GLU A 3 8.18 -30.30 -8.14
N ASP A 4 7.06 -30.47 -7.43
CA ASP A 4 6.22 -29.34 -6.99
C ASP A 4 6.97 -28.36 -6.07
N VAL A 5 7.91 -28.86 -5.26
CA VAL A 5 8.74 -28.01 -4.38
C VAL A 5 9.77 -27.24 -5.20
N LYS A 6 10.38 -27.89 -6.19
CA LYS A 6 11.37 -27.27 -7.08
C LYS A 6 10.75 -26.15 -7.90
N ASP A 7 9.56 -26.37 -8.47
CA ASP A 7 8.85 -25.36 -9.24
C ASP A 7 8.50 -24.14 -8.38
N LYS A 8 8.02 -24.38 -7.15
CA LYS A 8 7.74 -23.31 -6.19
C LYS A 8 8.98 -22.48 -5.86
N VAL A 9 10.13 -23.11 -5.60
CA VAL A 9 11.38 -22.40 -5.29
C VAL A 9 11.86 -21.56 -6.48
N ILE A 10 11.72 -22.09 -7.70
CA ILE A 10 12.07 -21.35 -8.92
C ILE A 10 11.19 -20.10 -9.05
N ASP A 11 9.89 -20.24 -8.82
CA ASP A 11 8.94 -19.14 -8.94
C ASP A 11 9.13 -18.09 -7.84
N ASP A 12 9.36 -18.51 -6.60
CA ASP A 12 9.70 -17.61 -5.48
C ASP A 12 10.98 -16.80 -5.80
N LEU A 13 12.02 -17.46 -6.33
CA LEU A 13 13.27 -16.80 -6.71
C LEU A 13 13.09 -15.84 -7.89
N LYS A 14 12.29 -16.21 -8.91
CA LYS A 14 11.96 -15.32 -10.03
C LYS A 14 11.24 -14.07 -9.52
N SER A 15 10.26 -14.24 -8.65
CA SER A 15 9.50 -13.14 -8.05
C SER A 15 10.42 -12.19 -7.27
N GLU A 16 11.31 -12.73 -6.44
CA GLU A 16 12.28 -11.94 -5.68
C GLU A 16 13.22 -11.13 -6.61
N LYS A 17 13.74 -11.77 -7.67
CA LYS A 17 14.61 -11.12 -8.65
C LYS A 17 13.86 -10.05 -9.46
N ALA A 18 12.63 -10.32 -9.87
CA ALA A 18 11.79 -9.36 -10.57
C ALA A 18 11.55 -8.12 -9.70
N LYS A 19 11.22 -8.31 -8.41
CA LYS A 19 11.04 -7.21 -7.46
C LYS A 19 12.29 -6.34 -7.32
N LYS A 20 13.46 -6.96 -7.17
CA LYS A 20 14.74 -6.23 -7.07
C LYS A 20 15.03 -5.41 -8.32
N LEU A 21 14.83 -5.99 -9.50
CA LEU A 21 15.03 -5.28 -10.77
C LEU A 21 14.05 -4.10 -10.92
N ALA A 22 12.78 -4.29 -10.56
CA ALA A 22 11.79 -3.22 -10.59
C ALA A 22 12.18 -2.06 -9.65
N LEU A 23 12.67 -2.38 -8.45
CA LEU A 23 13.14 -1.38 -7.50
C LEU A 23 14.39 -0.65 -7.99
N GLU A 24 15.37 -1.37 -8.56
CA GLU A 24 16.56 -0.74 -9.15
C GLU A 24 16.18 0.20 -10.30
N ASP A 25 15.24 -0.20 -11.14
CA ASP A 25 14.77 0.58 -12.28
C ASP A 25 13.99 1.83 -11.82
N ALA A 26 13.09 1.67 -10.85
CA ALA A 26 12.38 2.77 -10.23
C ALA A 26 13.34 3.75 -9.53
N ASN A 27 14.40 3.26 -8.87
CA ASN A 27 15.42 4.11 -8.26
C ASN A 27 16.18 4.91 -9.32
N LYS A 28 16.54 4.29 -10.45
CA LYS A 28 17.19 5.00 -11.55
C LYS A 28 16.32 6.10 -12.11
N LEU A 29 15.02 5.84 -12.26
CA LEU A 29 14.06 6.84 -12.70
C LEU A 29 13.93 7.96 -11.65
N PHE A 30 13.70 7.61 -10.38
CA PHE A 30 13.54 8.58 -9.30
C PHE A 30 14.77 9.47 -9.10
N ASN A 31 15.97 8.96 -9.31
CA ASN A 31 17.22 9.75 -9.26
C ASN A 31 17.33 10.82 -10.37
N GLN A 32 16.47 10.77 -11.39
CA GLN A 32 16.39 11.80 -12.42
C GLN A 32 15.47 12.95 -12.00
N LEU A 33 14.67 12.80 -10.93
CA LEU A 33 13.75 13.81 -10.46
C LEU A 33 14.49 15.12 -10.15
N THR A 34 13.98 16.23 -10.67
CA THR A 34 14.43 17.57 -10.34
C THR A 34 13.32 18.35 -9.64
N ASP A 35 13.71 19.35 -8.86
CA ASP A 35 12.76 20.13 -8.06
C ASP A 35 11.75 20.85 -8.97
N GLY A 36 10.46 20.64 -8.68
CA GLY A 36 9.34 21.29 -9.39
C GLY A 36 8.79 20.53 -10.59
N GLU A 37 9.34 19.37 -10.93
CA GLU A 37 8.76 18.46 -11.96
C GLU A 37 7.57 17.66 -11.42
N THR A 38 6.69 17.21 -12.34
CA THR A 38 5.59 16.30 -12.02
C THR A 38 5.92 14.84 -12.37
N LEU A 39 5.07 13.89 -11.95
CA LEU A 39 5.21 12.49 -12.37
C LEU A 39 5.14 12.33 -13.89
N GLU A 40 4.36 13.15 -14.59
CA GLU A 40 4.26 13.15 -16.05
C GLU A 40 5.58 13.56 -16.72
N ASP A 41 6.34 14.49 -16.14
CA ASP A 41 7.67 14.84 -16.63
C ASP A 41 8.69 13.71 -16.37
N LEU A 42 8.55 13.05 -15.23
CA LEU A 42 9.41 11.93 -14.85
C LEU A 42 9.19 10.71 -15.77
N ILE A 43 7.93 10.32 -16.01
CA ILE A 43 7.60 9.16 -16.86
C ILE A 43 8.11 9.35 -18.30
N GLY A 44 8.14 10.59 -18.81
CA GLY A 44 8.67 10.91 -20.14
C GLY A 44 10.15 10.55 -20.32
N ARG A 45 10.92 10.49 -19.23
CA ARG A 45 12.35 10.11 -19.22
C ARG A 45 12.58 8.63 -18.97
N TYR A 46 11.53 7.88 -18.66
CA TYR A 46 11.64 6.46 -18.44
C TYR A 46 12.10 5.72 -19.71
N VAL A 47 13.13 4.90 -19.55
CA VAL A 47 13.64 4.03 -20.61
C VAL A 47 13.51 2.59 -20.15
N ALA A 48 12.47 1.91 -20.66
CA ALA A 48 12.27 0.49 -20.37
C ALA A 48 13.52 -0.34 -20.68
N PRO A 49 13.88 -1.31 -19.81
CA PRO A 49 14.93 -2.27 -20.08
C PRO A 49 14.69 -3.04 -21.38
N LYS A 50 15.77 -3.52 -22.01
CA LYS A 50 15.69 -4.28 -23.27
C LYS A 50 14.74 -5.47 -23.13
N GLY A 51 13.77 -5.58 -24.04
CA GLY A 51 12.80 -6.68 -24.08
C GLY A 51 11.55 -6.45 -23.22
N ILE A 52 11.43 -5.31 -22.56
CA ILE A 52 10.24 -4.91 -21.79
C ILE A 52 9.52 -3.80 -22.57
N SER A 53 8.21 -3.95 -22.79
CA SER A 53 7.40 -2.92 -23.45
C SER A 53 7.21 -1.73 -22.52
N ARG A 54 7.26 -0.50 -23.06
CA ARG A 54 6.88 0.72 -22.32
C ARG A 54 5.37 0.86 -22.11
N GLN A 55 4.56 0.09 -22.83
CA GLN A 55 3.13 0.34 -22.99
C GLN A 55 2.32 0.28 -21.68
N ASP A 56 2.89 -0.25 -20.60
CA ASP A 56 2.17 -0.47 -19.34
C ASP A 56 2.46 0.58 -18.24
N LEU A 57 3.42 1.49 -18.46
CA LEU A 57 3.83 2.51 -17.50
C LEU A 57 3.18 3.86 -17.81
N GLU A 58 2.02 4.08 -17.20
CA GLU A 58 1.23 5.31 -17.28
C GLU A 58 1.06 5.92 -15.89
N VAL A 59 1.04 7.25 -15.81
CA VAL A 59 0.62 7.94 -14.58
C VAL A 59 -0.89 7.74 -14.41
N LYS A 60 -1.28 7.27 -13.23
CA LYS A 60 -2.68 7.02 -12.88
C LYS A 60 -3.00 7.67 -11.55
N GLU A 61 -4.22 8.19 -11.44
CA GLU A 61 -4.73 8.77 -10.21
C GLU A 61 -5.43 7.71 -9.35
N SER A 62 -5.18 7.74 -8.04
CA SER A 62 -5.85 6.87 -7.08
C SER A 62 -7.25 7.38 -6.68
N GLY A 63 -7.54 8.65 -6.97
CA GLY A 63 -8.67 9.36 -6.37
C GLY A 63 -8.48 9.57 -4.86
N LEU A 64 -9.49 10.12 -4.18
CA LEU A 64 -9.45 10.29 -2.74
C LEU A 64 -9.57 8.94 -2.02
N PHE A 65 -8.67 8.69 -1.08
CA PHE A 65 -8.73 7.54 -0.19
C PHE A 65 -8.44 7.95 1.26
N ALA A 66 -8.89 7.14 2.20
CA ALA A 66 -8.68 7.35 3.63
C ALA A 66 -7.64 6.37 4.17
N LEU A 67 -6.86 6.80 5.16
CA LEU A 67 -6.00 5.90 5.92
C LEU A 67 -6.87 4.86 6.65
N SER A 68 -6.66 3.58 6.35
CA SER A 68 -7.46 2.49 6.88
C SER A 68 -6.60 1.38 7.45
N VAL A 69 -7.03 0.83 8.57
CA VAL A 69 -6.37 -0.32 9.23
C VAL A 69 -6.90 -1.65 8.67
N SER A 70 -8.07 -1.63 8.04
CA SER A 70 -8.76 -2.85 7.56
C SER A 70 -8.61 -3.10 6.07
N SER A 71 -8.08 -2.14 5.31
CA SER A 71 -7.88 -2.23 3.87
C SER A 71 -6.69 -1.36 3.50
N ASP A 72 -5.73 -1.95 2.80
CA ASP A 72 -4.57 -1.28 2.21
C ASP A 72 -4.73 -1.03 0.70
N TYR A 73 -5.92 -1.35 0.16
CA TYR A 73 -6.24 -1.15 -1.24
C TYR A 73 -6.34 0.33 -1.59
N ILE A 74 -5.61 0.72 -2.62
CA ILE A 74 -5.65 2.02 -3.28
C ILE A 74 -6.02 1.79 -4.75
N SER A 75 -7.04 2.49 -5.25
CA SER A 75 -7.45 2.38 -6.65
C SER A 75 -6.27 2.64 -7.58
N ASN A 76 -6.18 1.86 -8.67
CA ASN A 76 -5.09 1.91 -9.67
C ASN A 76 -3.68 1.59 -9.16
N MET A 77 -3.49 1.31 -7.87
CA MET A 77 -2.23 0.86 -7.28
C MET A 77 -2.31 -0.54 -6.65
N GLY A 78 -3.51 -1.01 -6.30
CA GLY A 78 -3.69 -2.27 -5.58
C GLY A 78 -3.40 -2.12 -4.08
N SER A 79 -3.02 -3.22 -3.43
CA SER A 79 -2.78 -3.26 -1.98
C SER A 79 -1.36 -2.86 -1.62
N SER A 80 -1.20 -1.72 -0.94
CA SER A 80 0.08 -1.26 -0.39
C SER A 80 -0.12 -0.37 0.83
N SER A 81 0.15 -0.92 2.01
CA SER A 81 0.14 -0.18 3.27
C SER A 81 1.21 0.92 3.31
N GLU A 82 2.37 0.64 2.74
CA GLU A 82 3.54 1.51 2.71
C GLU A 82 3.28 2.74 1.85
N ALA A 83 2.65 2.56 0.68
CA ALA A 83 2.24 3.66 -0.18
C ALA A 83 1.15 4.51 0.49
N MET A 84 0.14 3.86 1.08
CA MET A 84 -0.93 4.54 1.82
C MET A 84 -0.34 5.42 2.93
N PHE A 85 0.49 4.84 3.78
CA PHE A 85 1.09 5.55 4.91
C PHE A 85 2.02 6.67 4.46
N SER A 86 2.80 6.43 3.40
CA SER A 86 3.68 7.44 2.82
C SER A 86 2.91 8.64 2.31
N ALA A 87 1.82 8.43 1.56
CA ALA A 87 0.99 9.50 1.03
C ALA A 87 0.44 10.43 2.12
N PHE A 88 0.02 9.87 3.26
CA PHE A 88 -0.50 10.66 4.40
C PHE A 88 0.57 11.47 5.16
N GLN A 89 1.85 11.29 4.82
CA GLN A 89 2.97 12.05 5.40
C GLN A 89 3.62 13.01 4.41
N MET A 90 3.10 13.08 3.19
CA MET A 90 3.63 13.92 2.13
C MET A 90 3.02 15.32 2.22
N LYS A 91 3.75 16.31 1.69
CA LYS A 91 3.23 17.65 1.42
C LYS A 91 2.59 17.69 0.05
N THR A 92 1.69 18.63 -0.18
CA THR A 92 1.10 18.87 -1.50
C THR A 92 2.20 19.05 -2.55
N ASN A 93 2.04 18.37 -3.69
CA ASN A 93 2.98 18.26 -4.80
C ASN A 93 4.33 17.59 -4.47
N GLU A 94 4.52 17.03 -3.28
CA GLU A 94 5.68 16.19 -3.00
C GLU A 94 5.61 14.92 -3.85
N ILE A 95 6.75 14.50 -4.41
CA ILE A 95 6.92 13.22 -5.07
C ILE A 95 7.80 12.34 -4.16
N ARG A 96 7.39 11.10 -3.94
CA ARG A 96 8.09 10.15 -3.09
C ARG A 96 8.19 8.80 -3.77
N GLY A 97 9.33 8.15 -3.61
CA GLY A 97 9.57 6.81 -4.11
C GLY A 97 11.05 6.45 -4.12
N PRO A 98 11.39 5.25 -4.59
CA PRO A 98 10.47 4.15 -4.88
C PRO A 98 9.94 3.49 -3.60
N ILE A 99 8.65 3.17 -3.58
CA ILE A 99 7.96 2.49 -2.47
C ILE A 99 7.73 1.03 -2.88
N GLU A 100 8.21 0.10 -2.05
CA GLU A 100 7.96 -1.32 -2.25
C GLU A 100 6.52 -1.68 -1.88
N GLY A 101 5.81 -2.30 -2.82
CA GLY A 101 4.60 -3.07 -2.55
C GLY A 101 4.90 -4.55 -2.34
N ASN A 102 3.82 -5.34 -2.23
CA ASN A 102 3.91 -6.79 -2.10
C ASN A 102 4.50 -7.44 -3.36
N SER A 103 3.97 -7.07 -4.53
CA SER A 103 4.36 -7.59 -5.85
C SER A 103 4.97 -6.53 -6.76
N ASP A 104 4.85 -5.25 -6.41
CA ASP A 104 5.07 -4.12 -7.30
C ASP A 104 5.92 -3.03 -6.65
N CYS A 105 6.32 -2.01 -7.42
CA CYS A 105 7.09 -0.87 -6.95
C CYS A 105 6.48 0.42 -7.49
N PHE A 106 6.33 1.43 -6.63
CA PHE A 106 5.60 2.66 -6.96
C PHE A 106 6.44 3.91 -6.74
N ILE A 107 6.20 4.93 -7.57
CA ILE A 107 6.57 6.32 -7.28
C ILE A 107 5.25 7.08 -7.22
N ILE A 108 5.04 7.86 -6.16
CA ILE A 108 3.77 8.54 -5.90
C ILE A 108 3.97 10.04 -5.80
N GLN A 109 2.92 10.80 -6.14
CA GLN A 109 2.85 12.24 -5.98
C GLN A 109 1.58 12.57 -5.21
N LEU A 110 1.68 13.48 -4.23
CA LEU A 110 0.50 13.93 -3.51
C LEU A 110 -0.16 15.11 -4.24
N ILE A 111 -1.31 14.87 -4.86
CA ILE A 111 -2.05 15.89 -5.64
C ILE A 111 -2.95 16.73 -4.73
N GLU A 112 -3.78 16.08 -3.91
CA GLU A 112 -4.81 16.73 -3.11
C GLU A 112 -4.91 16.12 -1.71
N ILE A 113 -5.17 16.97 -0.72
CA ILE A 113 -5.53 16.56 0.65
C ILE A 113 -6.94 17.10 0.93
N ASN A 114 -7.85 16.21 1.30
CA ASN A 114 -9.17 16.59 1.80
C ASN A 114 -9.18 16.53 3.33
N ASP A 115 -8.91 17.67 3.95
CA ASP A 115 -8.85 17.77 5.42
C ASP A 115 -10.22 17.53 6.07
N PRO A 116 -10.24 16.87 7.25
CA PRO A 116 -11.49 16.69 7.98
C PRO A 116 -12.06 18.04 8.44
N ASP A 117 -13.38 18.18 8.36
CA ASP A 117 -14.09 19.33 8.91
C ASP A 117 -14.08 19.28 10.46
N MET A 118 -13.08 19.94 11.02
CA MET A 118 -12.85 19.97 12.47
C MET A 118 -13.90 20.79 13.21
N ASP A 119 -14.55 21.75 12.57
CA ASP A 119 -15.61 22.55 13.20
C ASP A 119 -16.88 21.74 13.33
N LYS A 120 -17.22 20.97 12.29
CA LYS A 120 -18.31 20.01 12.35
C LYS A 120 -18.08 18.98 13.45
N LEU A 121 -16.88 18.44 13.55
CA LEU A 121 -16.52 17.48 14.60
C LEU A 121 -16.65 18.09 16.01
N LYS A 122 -16.27 19.35 16.21
CA LYS A 122 -16.32 20.01 17.52
C LYS A 122 -17.73 20.42 17.94
N ASN A 123 -18.54 20.90 16.98
CA ASN A 123 -19.81 21.54 17.29
C ASN A 123 -21.02 20.62 17.09
N GLU A 124 -20.91 19.58 16.27
CA GLU A 124 -22.01 18.66 16.03
C GLU A 124 -21.89 17.37 16.87
N ILE A 125 -22.79 17.23 17.85
CA ILE A 125 -22.88 16.03 18.71
C ILE A 125 -23.07 14.77 17.86
N GLY A 126 -23.83 14.87 16.76
CA GLY A 126 -24.08 13.74 15.86
C GLY A 126 -22.80 13.15 15.27
N GLU A 127 -21.87 14.00 14.81
CA GLU A 127 -20.58 13.57 14.27
C GLU A 127 -19.67 13.01 15.37
N GLN A 128 -19.65 13.62 16.56
CA GLN A 128 -18.89 13.09 17.71
C GLN A 128 -19.37 11.68 18.10
N VAL A 129 -20.68 11.45 18.13
CA VAL A 129 -21.25 10.15 18.46
C VAL A 129 -20.89 9.11 17.40
N LYS A 130 -20.92 9.46 16.10
CA LYS A 130 -20.49 8.56 15.02
C LYS A 130 -19.03 8.15 15.18
N VAL A 131 -18.13 9.12 15.36
CA VAL A 131 -16.69 8.88 15.54
C VAL A 131 -16.42 8.06 16.82
N ARG A 132 -17.10 8.39 17.93
CA ARG A 132 -16.97 7.64 19.18
C ARG A 132 -17.45 6.19 19.03
N LYS A 133 -18.56 5.97 18.34
CA LYS A 133 -19.13 4.64 18.11
C LYS A 133 -18.21 3.79 17.23
N SER A 134 -17.65 4.35 16.15
CA SER A 134 -16.68 3.64 15.31
C SER A 134 -15.41 3.29 16.09
N LEU A 135 -14.84 4.23 16.84
CA LEU A 135 -13.67 3.98 17.70
C LEU A 135 -13.93 2.90 18.75
N LEU A 136 -15.09 2.93 19.40
CA LEU A 136 -15.46 1.90 20.37
C LEU A 136 -15.59 0.52 19.70
N GLN A 137 -16.19 0.45 18.52
CA GLN A 137 -16.32 -0.80 17.77
C GLN A 137 -14.97 -1.34 17.34
N SER A 138 -14.07 -0.48 16.84
CA SER A 138 -12.70 -0.86 16.48
C SER A 138 -11.92 -1.39 17.68
N LYS A 139 -12.02 -0.72 18.85
CA LYS A 139 -11.37 -1.19 20.10
C LYS A 139 -11.91 -2.54 20.54
N LYS A 140 -13.24 -2.71 20.56
CA LYS A 140 -13.88 -4.00 20.91
C LYS A 140 -13.39 -5.13 20.01
N SER A 141 -13.35 -4.88 18.69
CA SER A 141 -12.90 -5.86 17.70
C SER A 141 -11.43 -6.22 17.90
N ALA A 142 -10.56 -5.24 18.12
CA ALA A 142 -9.14 -5.47 18.41
C ALA A 142 -8.93 -6.27 19.70
N THR A 143 -9.60 -5.91 20.80
CA THR A 143 -9.50 -6.65 22.07
C THR A 143 -9.99 -8.09 21.91
N TYR A 144 -11.11 -8.30 21.22
CA TYR A 144 -11.64 -9.63 20.95
C TYR A 144 -10.66 -10.48 20.11
N ASN A 145 -10.14 -9.93 19.01
CA ASN A 145 -9.20 -10.64 18.14
C ASN A 145 -7.89 -10.99 18.86
N ASN A 146 -7.40 -10.11 19.71
CA ASN A 146 -6.20 -10.36 20.52
C ASN A 146 -6.46 -11.45 21.56
N TRP A 147 -7.58 -11.37 22.29
CA TRP A 147 -7.99 -12.40 23.24
C TRP A 147 -8.18 -13.76 22.56
N TYR A 148 -8.88 -13.80 21.43
CA TYR A 148 -9.12 -15.01 20.64
C TYR A 148 -7.81 -15.62 20.17
N SER A 149 -6.91 -14.82 19.57
CA SER A 149 -5.60 -15.28 19.11
C SER A 149 -4.76 -15.88 20.24
N ALA A 150 -4.74 -15.22 21.41
CA ALA A 150 -4.03 -15.70 22.59
C ALA A 150 -4.62 -17.01 23.15
N MET A 151 -5.93 -17.16 23.10
CA MET A 151 -6.61 -18.39 23.52
C MET A 151 -6.33 -19.54 22.54
N ARG A 152 -6.42 -19.27 21.23
CA ARG A 152 -6.19 -20.24 20.15
C ARG A 152 -4.77 -20.80 20.16
N GLN A 153 -3.78 -20.02 20.59
CA GLN A 153 -2.39 -20.48 20.76
C GLN A 153 -2.20 -21.40 21.97
N LYS A 154 -3.04 -21.28 23.01
CA LYS A 154 -2.95 -22.05 24.25
C LYS A 154 -3.72 -23.37 24.21
N ILE A 155 -4.64 -23.51 23.26
CA ILE A 155 -5.47 -24.71 23.13
C ILE A 155 -4.80 -25.65 22.12
N GLU A 156 -4.56 -26.89 22.53
CA GLU A 156 -4.20 -27.98 21.63
C GLU A 156 -5.45 -28.40 20.84
N VAL A 157 -5.46 -28.10 19.54
CA VAL A 157 -6.58 -28.47 18.67
C VAL A 157 -6.32 -29.87 18.11
N LYS A 158 -7.08 -30.86 18.59
CA LYS A 158 -7.17 -32.19 17.97
C LYS A 158 -8.23 -32.17 16.88
N ASP A 159 -7.84 -32.58 15.67
CA ASP A 159 -8.78 -32.80 14.56
C ASP A 159 -9.19 -34.28 14.57
N GLU A 160 -10.46 -34.57 14.91
CA GLU A 160 -10.99 -35.95 14.97
C GLU A 160 -11.57 -36.44 13.62
N ARG A 161 -11.21 -35.78 12.51
CA ARG A 161 -11.64 -36.19 11.16
C ARG A 161 -10.59 -37.03 10.42
N LEU A 162 -9.50 -37.41 11.09
CA LEU A 162 -8.46 -38.31 10.60
C LEU A 162 -8.41 -39.59 11.44
#